data_AF-A0A024G6Q6-F1
#
_entry.id   AF-A0A024G6Q6-F1
#
_cell.length_a   1.000
_cell.length_b   1.000
_cell.length_c   1.000
_cell.angle_alpha   90.00
_cell.angle_beta   90.00
_cell.angle_gamma   90.00
#
_symmetry.space_group_name_H-M   'P 1'
#
loop_
_entity.id
_entity.type
_entity.pdbx_description
1 polymer ?
#
loop_
_entity_poly.entity_id
_entity_poly.type
_entity_poly.pdbx_seq_one_letter_code
_entity_poly.pdbx_strand_id
1 'polypeptide(L)'
;MAPKVSSNKLSFQELQRLSAKKTEVYGFATWLASALFFIIYLIWAYVPDAILESYGVTYYPSKKWAVAIPAMIVATYLFSLAAYQSLNWMSTPPSDSFATLYDVYSMEYTVDATDINATRTATPPIADLSILDLNSRIFH
;
A
#
# COMPACT_ATOMS: atom_id res chain seq x y z
N MET A 1 -11.92 -27.15 44.81
CA MET A 1 -10.86 -26.12 44.85
C MET A 1 -10.27 -26.01 43.46
N ALA A 2 -10.78 -25.10 42.63
CA ALA A 2 -10.33 -24.94 41.25
C ALA A 2 -9.23 -23.87 41.18
N PRO A 3 -8.11 -24.11 40.46
CA PRO A 3 -7.02 -23.14 40.36
C PRO A 3 -7.45 -21.91 39.57
N LYS A 4 -7.19 -20.74 40.13
CA LYS A 4 -7.42 -19.43 39.51
C LYS A 4 -6.40 -19.25 38.38
N VAL A 5 -6.85 -19.42 37.14
CA VAL A 5 -6.04 -19.13 35.95
C VAL A 5 -5.85 -17.61 35.88
N SER A 6 -4.64 -17.15 36.18
CA SER A 6 -4.24 -15.75 36.03
C SER A 6 -4.17 -15.42 34.54
N SER A 7 -5.16 -14.72 33.99
CA SER A 7 -5.07 -14.18 32.62
C SER A 7 -4.08 -13.01 32.62
N ASN A 8 -2.82 -13.28 32.28
CA ASN A 8 -1.85 -12.22 32.03
C ASN A 8 -2.33 -11.38 30.84
N LYS A 9 -2.86 -10.18 31.12
CA LYS A 9 -3.14 -9.19 30.08
C LYS A 9 -1.81 -8.52 29.71
N LEU A 10 -1.19 -8.97 28.62
CA LEU A 10 0.00 -8.33 28.06
C LEU A 10 -0.31 -6.86 27.71
N SER A 11 0.61 -5.96 28.06
CA SER A 11 0.48 -4.53 27.78
C SER A 11 0.60 -4.23 26.28
N PHE A 12 -0.07 -3.18 25.79
CA PHE A 12 -0.01 -2.78 24.38
C PHE A 12 1.43 -2.55 23.89
N GLN A 13 2.29 -1.98 24.73
CA GLN A 13 3.71 -1.78 24.42
C GLN A 13 4.46 -3.11 24.24
N GLU A 14 4.13 -4.13 25.03
CA GLU A 14 4.72 -5.47 24.90
C GLU A 14 4.25 -6.14 23.62
N LEU A 15 2.98 -5.97 23.23
CA LEU A 15 2.46 -6.48 21.96
C LEU A 15 3.16 -5.83 20.76
N GLN A 16 3.35 -4.50 20.79
CA GLN A 16 4.09 -3.79 19.75
C GLN A 16 5.54 -4.27 19.68
N ARG A 17 6.21 -4.42 20.83
CA ARG A 17 7.59 -4.94 20.91
C ARG A 17 7.70 -6.37 20.38
N LEU A 18 6.74 -7.23 20.72
CA LEU A 18 6.71 -8.61 20.23
C LEU A 18 6.44 -8.66 18.73
N SER A 19 5.55 -7.81 18.21
CA SER A 19 5.30 -7.69 16.77
C SER A 19 6.53 -7.20 16.01
N ALA A 20 7.20 -6.17 16.52
CA ALA A 20 8.45 -5.66 15.96
C ALA A 20 9.56 -6.72 15.97
N LYS A 21 9.78 -7.39 17.10
CA LYS A 21 10.79 -8.45 17.22
C LYS A 21 10.52 -9.62 16.27
N LYS A 22 9.26 -10.05 16.13
CA LYS A 22 8.89 -11.10 15.16
C LYS A 22 9.24 -10.64 13.75
N THR A 23 8.80 -9.44 13.37
CA THR A 23 9.02 -8.88 12.04
C THR A 23 10.51 -8.76 11.71
N GLU A 24 11.34 -8.33 12.66
CA GLU A 24 12.79 -8.22 12.50
C GLU A 24 13.45 -9.58 12.24
N VAL A 25 13.11 -10.61 13.04
CA VAL A 25 13.68 -11.96 12.89
C VAL A 25 13.24 -12.60 11.57
N TYR A 26 11.96 -12.51 11.21
CA TYR A 26 11.47 -13.04 9.94
C TYR A 26 12.04 -12.28 8.74
N GLY A 27 12.18 -10.96 8.84
CA GLY A 27 12.80 -10.15 7.80
C GLY A 27 14.25 -10.55 7.56
N PHE A 28 15.04 -10.72 8.62
CA PHE A 28 16.43 -11.18 8.54
C PHE A 28 16.54 -12.59 7.96
N ALA A 29 15.74 -13.54 8.46
CA ALA A 29 15.75 -14.91 7.97
C ALA A 29 15.34 -14.99 6.48
N THR A 30 14.34 -14.21 6.08
CA THR A 30 13.88 -14.12 4.68
C THR A 30 14.94 -13.48 3.79
N TRP A 31 15.62 -12.44 4.27
CA TRP A 31 16.73 -11.82 3.54
C TRP A 31 17.86 -12.81 3.30
N LEU A 32 18.27 -13.56 4.33
CA LEU A 32 19.33 -14.56 4.21
C LEU A 32 18.93 -15.70 3.26
N ALA A 33 17.69 -16.20 3.39
CA ALA A 33 17.16 -17.21 2.48
C ALA A 33 17.11 -16.71 1.03
N SER A 34 16.63 -15.48 0.81
CA SER A 34 16.56 -14.86 -0.51
C SER A 34 17.95 -14.70 -1.14
N ALA A 35 18.94 -14.27 -0.35
CA ALA A 35 20.32 -14.17 -0.79
C ALA A 35 20.91 -15.53 -1.19
N LEU A 36 20.66 -16.57 -0.39
CA LEU A 36 21.10 -17.93 -0.70
C LEU A 36 20.47 -18.46 -2.00
N PHE A 37 19.15 -18.34 -2.14
CA PHE A 37 18.46 -18.74 -3.38
C PHE A 37 18.94 -17.96 -4.59
N PHE A 38 19.22 -16.66 -4.43
CA PHE A 38 19.75 -15.83 -5.50
C PHE A 38 21.14 -16.29 -5.95
N ILE A 39 22.04 -16.62 -5.01
CA ILE A 39 23.37 -17.15 -5.33
C ILE A 39 23.25 -18.48 -6.08
N ILE A 40 22.40 -19.41 -5.60
CA ILE A 40 22.16 -20.69 -6.27
C ILE A 40 21.62 -20.48 -7.68
N TYR A 41 20.68 -19.54 -7.84
CA TYR A 41 20.12 -19.17 -9.14
C TYR A 41 21.19 -18.61 -10.09
N LEU A 42 22.10 -17.75 -9.61
CA LEU A 42 23.20 -17.23 -10.44
C LEU A 42 24.16 -18.35 -10.87
N ILE A 43 24.54 -19.24 -9.95
CA ILE A 43 25.38 -20.41 -10.28
C ILE A 43 24.71 -21.23 -11.37
N TRP A 44 23.44 -21.60 -11.20
CA TRP A 44 22.70 -22.35 -12.21
C TRP A 44 22.55 -21.59 -13.54
N ALA A 45 22.33 -20.28 -13.52
CA ALA A 45 22.14 -19.48 -14.72
C ALA A 45 23.44 -19.36 -15.55
N TYR A 46 24.58 -19.09 -14.90
CA TYR A 46 25.83 -18.76 -15.60
C TYR A 46 26.78 -19.96 -15.80
N VAL A 47 26.71 -21.01 -15.00
CA VAL A 47 27.60 -22.18 -15.16
C VAL A 47 27.17 -23.01 -16.37
N PRO A 48 28.06 -23.33 -17.33
CA PRO A 48 27.73 -24.16 -18.49
C PRO A 48 27.19 -25.56 -18.13
N ASP A 49 26.31 -26.08 -18.98
CA ASP A 49 25.64 -27.38 -18.80
C ASP A 49 26.65 -28.52 -18.60
N ALA A 50 27.75 -28.54 -19.37
CA ALA A 50 28.80 -29.55 -19.27
C ALA A 50 29.43 -29.63 -17.87
N ILE A 51 29.56 -28.49 -17.18
CA ILE A 51 30.11 -28.46 -15.82
C ILE A 51 29.06 -29.01 -14.84
N LEU A 52 27.81 -28.60 -14.95
CA LEU A 52 26.71 -29.09 -14.11
C LEU A 52 26.55 -30.61 -14.24
N GLU A 53 26.59 -31.14 -15.45
CA GLU A 53 26.52 -32.57 -15.74
C GLU A 53 27.72 -33.34 -15.16
N SER A 54 28.92 -32.75 -15.20
CA SER A 54 30.11 -33.37 -14.59
C SER A 54 30.01 -33.51 -13.07
N TYR A 55 29.25 -32.62 -12.41
CA TYR A 55 28.93 -32.71 -10.98
C TYR A 55 27.71 -33.59 -10.68
N GLY A 56 27.13 -34.25 -11.70
CA GLY A 56 25.98 -35.13 -11.56
C GLY A 56 24.63 -34.41 -11.50
N VAL A 57 24.58 -33.11 -11.79
CA VAL A 57 23.33 -32.33 -11.85
C VAL A 57 22.75 -32.42 -13.25
N THR A 58 21.92 -33.43 -13.49
CA THR A 58 21.33 -33.71 -14.82
C THR A 58 19.86 -33.27 -14.95
N TYR A 59 19.18 -32.98 -13.84
CA TYR A 59 17.78 -32.58 -13.82
C TYR A 59 17.62 -31.13 -13.34
N TYR A 60 17.60 -30.20 -14.29
CA TYR A 60 17.35 -28.77 -14.06
C TYR A 60 16.50 -28.19 -15.20
N PRO A 61 15.73 -27.10 -14.96
CA PRO A 61 14.94 -26.47 -16.01
C PRO A 61 15.83 -25.91 -17.14
N SER A 62 15.28 -25.68 -18.33
CA SER A 62 16.03 -25.05 -19.42
C SER A 62 16.59 -23.68 -19.00
N LYS A 63 17.86 -23.39 -19.33
CA LYS A 63 18.51 -22.10 -19.05
C LYS A 63 17.77 -20.88 -19.58
N LYS A 64 16.88 -21.03 -20.56
CA LYS A 64 16.00 -19.94 -21.05
C LYS A 64 15.15 -19.34 -19.93
N TRP A 65 14.80 -20.14 -18.93
CA TRP A 65 14.08 -19.68 -17.75
C TRP A 65 14.88 -18.70 -16.90
N ALA A 66 16.21 -18.71 -16.97
CA ALA A 66 17.04 -17.71 -16.31
C ALA A 66 16.71 -16.30 -16.80
N VAL A 67 16.41 -16.09 -18.08
CA VAL A 67 15.99 -14.78 -18.59
C VAL A 67 14.47 -14.58 -18.47
N ALA A 68 13.69 -15.64 -18.66
CA ALA A 68 12.24 -15.54 -18.61
C ALA A 68 11.70 -15.15 -17.22
N ILE A 69 12.28 -15.67 -16.12
CA ILE A 69 11.82 -15.37 -14.76
C ILE A 69 11.93 -13.87 -14.44
N PRO A 70 13.11 -13.21 -14.58
CA PRO A 70 13.22 -11.76 -14.39
C PRO A 70 12.29 -10.96 -15.30
N ALA A 71 12.16 -11.35 -16.57
CA ALA A 71 11.29 -10.67 -17.51
C ALA A 71 9.81 -10.75 -17.08
N MET A 72 9.36 -11.92 -16.61
CA MET A 72 8.00 -12.12 -16.10
C MET A 72 7.74 -11.30 -14.83
N ILE A 73 8.73 -11.15 -13.94
CA ILE A 73 8.59 -10.30 -12.74
C ILE A 73 8.35 -8.85 -13.15
N VAL A 74 9.17 -8.31 -14.06
CA VAL A 74 9.02 -6.93 -14.56
C VAL A 74 7.68 -6.75 -15.28
N ALA A 75 7.31 -7.68 -16.16
CA ALA A 75 6.04 -7.65 -16.88
C ALA A 75 4.84 -7.69 -15.91
N THR A 76 4.89 -8.56 -14.89
CA THR A 76 3.84 -8.67 -13.88
C THR A 76 3.73 -7.40 -13.03
N TYR A 77 4.85 -6.78 -12.68
CA TYR A 77 4.86 -5.51 -11.94
C TYR A 77 4.24 -4.36 -12.77
N LEU A 78 4.60 -4.22 -14.04
CA LEU A 78 4.00 -3.22 -14.91
C LEU A 78 2.51 -3.48 -15.14
N PHE A 79 2.16 -4.76 -15.35
CA PHE A 79 0.77 -5.18 -15.47
C PHE A 79 -0.04 -4.87 -14.22
N SER A 80 0.50 -5.07 -13.00
CA SER A 80 -0.22 -4.79 -11.77
C SER A 80 -0.50 -3.30 -11.58
N LEU A 81 0.42 -2.41 -11.98
CA LEU A 81 0.18 -0.96 -11.99
C LEU A 81 -0.95 -0.58 -12.96
N ALA A 82 -0.91 -1.11 -14.18
CA ALA A 82 -1.95 -0.86 -15.18
C ALA A 82 -3.31 -1.41 -14.74
N ALA A 83 -3.33 -2.62 -14.18
CA ALA A 83 -4.53 -3.23 -13.62
C ALA A 83 -5.10 -2.41 -12.46
N TYR A 84 -4.24 -1.94 -11.55
CA TYR A 84 -4.63 -1.08 -10.44
C TYR A 84 -5.27 0.23 -10.93
N GLN A 85 -4.65 0.90 -11.91
CA GLN A 85 -5.22 2.11 -12.50
C GLN A 85 -6.58 1.85 -13.17
N SER A 86 -6.70 0.74 -13.89
CA SER A 86 -7.93 0.34 -14.55
C SER A 86 -9.05 0.07 -13.52
N LEU A 87 -8.73 -0.62 -12.42
CA LEU A 87 -9.66 -0.86 -11.32
C LEU A 87 -10.10 0.43 -10.63
N ASN A 88 -9.17 1.36 -10.42
CA ASN A 88 -9.49 2.67 -9.86
C ASN A 88 -10.44 3.47 -10.78
N TRP A 89 -10.21 3.44 -12.10
CA TRP A 89 -11.11 4.09 -13.06
C TRP A 89 -12.49 3.46 -13.12
N MET A 90 -12.61 2.14 -12.95
CA MET A 90 -13.92 1.48 -12.86
C MET A 90 -14.66 1.77 -11.55
N SER A 91 -13.92 2.09 -10.47
CA SER A 91 -14.49 2.28 -9.13
C SER A 91 -14.75 3.75 -8.78
N THR A 92 -14.18 4.69 -9.53
CA THR A 92 -14.29 6.13 -9.29
C THR A 92 -15.36 6.74 -10.21
N PRO A 93 -16.13 7.75 -9.77
CA PRO A 93 -17.01 8.52 -10.66
C PRO A 93 -16.26 9.09 -11.88
N PRO A 94 -16.96 9.41 -12.99
CA PRO A 94 -16.36 10.09 -14.13
C PRO A 94 -15.56 11.33 -13.70
N SER A 95 -14.45 11.63 -14.37
CA SER A 95 -13.58 12.77 -14.02
C SER A 95 -14.31 14.12 -14.02
N ASP A 96 -15.38 14.21 -14.79
CA ASP A 96 -16.19 15.42 -14.95
C ASP A 96 -17.33 15.51 -13.92
N SER A 97 -17.44 14.53 -13.01
CA SER A 97 -18.44 14.51 -11.97
C SER A 97 -17.97 15.26 -10.72
N PHE A 98 -18.81 16.20 -10.27
CA PHE A 98 -18.63 16.88 -8.99
C PHE A 98 -18.71 15.92 -7.78
N ALA A 99 -19.20 14.69 -7.96
CA ALA A 99 -19.20 13.66 -6.92
C ALA A 99 -17.79 13.21 -6.47
N THR A 100 -16.74 13.57 -7.21
CA THR A 100 -15.34 13.39 -6.77
C THR A 100 -14.89 14.51 -5.83
N LEU A 101 -15.57 15.67 -5.85
CA LEU A 101 -15.27 16.84 -5.03
C LEU A 101 -16.16 16.93 -3.79
N TYR A 102 -17.43 16.52 -3.90
CA TYR A 102 -18.42 16.60 -2.84
C TYR A 102 -18.95 15.22 -2.48
N ASP A 103 -19.07 14.96 -1.19
CA ASP A 103 -19.74 13.78 -0.66
C ASP A 103 -21.18 14.11 -0.21
N VAL A 104 -21.90 13.10 0.29
CA VAL A 104 -23.29 13.24 0.76
C VAL A 104 -23.42 14.14 2.00
N TYR A 105 -22.32 14.37 2.72
CA TYR A 105 -22.27 15.17 3.94
C TYR A 105 -21.70 16.57 3.72
N SER A 106 -21.38 16.93 2.47
CA SER A 106 -20.83 18.24 2.13
C SER A 106 -21.89 19.33 2.34
N MET A 107 -21.55 20.37 3.11
CA MET A 107 -22.46 21.43 3.53
C MET A 107 -22.05 22.76 2.89
N GLU A 108 -22.83 23.28 1.94
CA GLU A 108 -22.54 24.59 1.34
C GLU A 108 -22.92 25.73 2.29
N TYR A 109 -22.00 26.68 2.51
CA TYR A 109 -22.25 27.87 3.32
C TYR A 109 -23.17 28.85 2.58
N THR A 110 -24.49 28.74 2.74
CA THR A 110 -25.45 29.73 2.23
C THR A 110 -25.67 30.83 3.28
N VAL A 111 -25.14 32.03 3.04
CA VAL A 111 -25.50 33.21 3.84
C VAL A 111 -26.89 33.66 3.41
N ASP A 112 -27.92 33.32 4.18
CA ASP A 112 -29.23 33.93 3.95
C ASP A 112 -29.13 35.43 4.28
N ALA A 113 -29.56 36.27 3.33
CA ALA A 113 -29.40 37.74 3.40
C ALA A 113 -30.21 38.39 4.55
N THR A 114 -31.01 37.59 5.24
CA THR A 114 -31.80 37.97 6.42
C THR A 114 -31.00 37.91 7.73
N ASP A 115 -29.88 37.16 7.78
CA ASP A 115 -29.14 36.85 9.01
C ASP A 115 -27.87 37.68 9.25
N ILE A 116 -27.47 38.52 8.29
CA ILE A 116 -26.26 39.37 8.35
C ILE A 116 -26.16 40.29 9.59
N ASN A 117 -27.29 40.57 10.25
CA ASN A 117 -27.30 41.32 11.51
C ASN A 117 -27.21 40.42 12.75
N ALA A 118 -27.64 39.15 12.69
CA ALA A 118 -27.52 38.17 13.77
C ALA A 118 -26.11 37.55 13.84
N THR A 119 -25.46 37.34 12.69
CA THR A 119 -24.13 36.71 12.58
C THR A 119 -22.98 37.59 13.08
N ARG A 120 -23.20 38.89 13.31
CA ARG A 120 -22.15 39.79 13.83
C ARG A 120 -21.81 39.55 15.31
N THR A 121 -22.61 38.75 16.01
CA THR A 121 -22.49 38.52 17.47
C THR A 121 -22.31 37.05 17.85
N ALA A 122 -22.41 36.12 16.91
CA ALA A 122 -22.30 34.68 17.14
C ALA A 122 -21.32 34.04 16.16
N THR A 123 -20.56 33.04 16.62
CA THR A 123 -19.70 32.22 15.76
C THR A 123 -20.55 31.57 14.66
N PRO A 124 -20.20 31.71 13.36
CA PRO A 124 -20.98 31.15 12.28
C PRO A 124 -20.99 29.61 12.34
N PRO A 125 -22.02 28.95 11.77
CA PRO A 125 -22.07 27.50 11.65
C PRO A 125 -20.88 26.98 10.83
N ILE A 126 -20.38 25.80 11.19
CA ILE A 126 -19.32 25.11 10.43
C ILE A 126 -19.94 24.59 9.14
N ALA A 127 -19.42 25.06 8.00
CA ALA A 127 -19.82 24.64 6.67
C ALA A 127 -18.59 24.60 5.76
N ASP A 128 -18.69 23.84 4.68
CA ASP A 128 -17.63 23.68 3.70
C ASP A 128 -17.56 24.91 2.78
N LEU A 129 -16.34 25.40 2.56
CA LEU A 129 -16.06 26.44 1.60
C LEU A 129 -15.55 25.80 0.31
N SER A 130 -16.10 26.19 -0.83
CA SER A 130 -15.59 25.72 -2.11
C SER A 130 -14.13 26.16 -2.29
N ILE A 131 -13.33 25.33 -2.95
CA ILE A 131 -11.92 25.67 -3.20
C ILE A 131 -11.78 26.92 -4.09
N LEU A 132 -12.79 27.22 -4.90
CA LEU A 132 -12.85 28.44 -5.72
C LEU A 132 -13.03 29.67 -4.84
N ASP A 133 -13.97 29.62 -3.89
CA ASP A 133 -14.19 30.71 -2.93
C ASP A 133 -12.96 30.92 -2.06
N LEU A 134 -12.34 29.83 -1.58
CA LEU A 134 -11.12 29.89 -0.79
C LEU A 134 -9.98 30.54 -1.58
N ASN A 135 -9.78 30.14 -2.84
CA ASN A 135 -8.75 30.70 -3.71
C ASN A 135 -8.97 32.20 -3.96
N SER A 136 -10.21 32.61 -4.22
CA SER A 136 -10.54 34.03 -4.38
C SER A 136 -10.30 34.83 -3.10
N ARG A 137 -10.53 34.26 -1.90
CA ARG A 137 -10.35 34.98 -0.63
C ARG A 137 -8.89 35.06 -0.19
N ILE A 138 -8.06 34.09 -0.56
CA ILE A 138 -6.65 34.03 -0.15
C ILE A 138 -5.74 34.78 -1.12
N PHE A 139 -6.05 34.77 -2.42
CA PHE A 139 -5.16 35.28 -3.47
C PHE A 139 -5.65 36.57 -4.16
N HIS A 140 -6.63 37.28 -3.57
CA HIS A 140 -7.01 38.64 -3.98
C HIS A 140 -6.55 39.69 -2.97
#